data_AF-A0A066YMA0-F1
#
_entry.id   AF-A0A066YMA0-F1
#
_cell.length_a   1.000
_cell.length_b   1.000
_cell.length_c   1.000
_cell.angle_alpha   90.00
_cell.angle_beta   90.00
_cell.angle_gamma   90.00
#
_symmetry.space_group_name_H-M   'P 1'
#
loop_
_entity.id
_entity.type
_entity.pdbx_description
1 polymer ?
#
loop_
_entity_poly.entity_id
_entity_poly.type
_entity_poly.pdbx_seq_one_letter_code
_entity_poly.pdbx_strand_id
1 'polypeptide(L)'
;MTFGQPRTCDRLLAAAYNKGFKDRTHRFVNNNDVVPQLPPEPAFTHVDAVRHIDSSGRIRESVGMLGGLADRAKGLTADAFAPASDGIRDHLMRNYLAAIEKNLA
;
A
#
# COMPACT_ATOMS: atom_id res chain seq x y z
N MET A 1 4.84 7.06 10.14
CA MET A 1 4.23 7.22 8.81
C MET A 1 5.20 6.69 7.78
N THR A 2 4.72 6.01 6.74
CA THR A 2 5.57 5.34 5.75
C THR A 2 4.94 5.46 4.36
N PHE A 3 5.78 5.45 3.32
CA PHE A 3 5.38 5.67 1.94
C PHE A 3 6.00 4.58 1.08
N GLY A 4 5.17 3.85 0.33
CA GLY A 4 5.63 2.82 -0.59
C GLY A 4 6.41 1.69 0.08
N GLN A 5 6.24 1.50 1.39
CA GLN A 5 7.07 0.56 2.13
C GLN A 5 6.82 -0.89 1.69
N PRO A 6 7.87 -1.71 1.55
CA PRO A 6 7.73 -3.14 1.33
C PRO A 6 7.11 -3.83 2.57
N ARG A 7 6.72 -5.09 2.42
CA ARG A 7 6.33 -5.95 3.53
C ARG A 7 7.56 -6.23 4.41
N THR A 8 7.44 -5.98 5.70
CA THR A 8 8.56 -6.12 6.66
C THR A 8 8.22 -7.02 7.85
N CYS A 9 6.96 -7.43 7.99
CA CYS A 9 6.48 -8.21 9.11
C CYS A 9 6.20 -9.65 8.67
N ASP A 10 6.46 -10.63 9.53
CA ASP A 10 5.71 -11.89 9.47
C ASP A 10 4.29 -11.68 10.07
N ARG A 11 3.47 -12.74 10.09
CA ARG A 11 2.09 -12.65 10.62
C ARG A 11 2.03 -12.35 12.12
N LEU A 12 2.99 -12.83 12.91
CA LEU A 12 2.99 -12.64 14.36
C LEU A 12 3.33 -11.18 14.70
N LEU A 13 4.35 -10.63 14.04
CA LEU A 13 4.75 -9.24 14.18
C LEU A 13 3.66 -8.31 13.65
N ALA A 14 3.03 -8.61 12.51
CA ALA A 14 1.94 -7.81 11.98
C ALA A 14 0.76 -7.74 12.97
N ALA A 15 0.39 -8.88 13.58
CA ALA A 15 -0.67 -8.93 14.59
C ALA A 15 -0.31 -8.13 15.86
N ALA A 16 0.93 -8.26 16.36
CA ALA A 16 1.41 -7.49 17.49
C ALA A 16 1.42 -5.98 17.20
N TYR A 17 1.84 -5.59 15.99
CA TYR A 17 1.86 -4.21 15.53
C TYR A 17 0.45 -3.63 15.43
N ASN A 18 -0.48 -4.34 14.79
CA ASN A 18 -1.89 -3.96 14.68
C ASN A 18 -2.53 -3.75 16.07
N LYS A 19 -2.16 -4.59 17.05
CA LYS A 19 -2.65 -4.46 18.43
C LYS A 19 -2.05 -3.26 19.16
N GLY A 20 -0.74 -3.05 19.07
CA GLY A 20 -0.03 -2.03 19.86
C GLY A 20 -0.06 -0.61 19.26
N PHE A 21 -0.22 -0.50 17.94
CA PHE A 21 -0.11 0.76 17.21
C PHE A 21 -1.33 1.08 16.34
N LYS A 22 -2.48 0.48 16.67
CA LYS A 22 -3.77 0.83 16.05
C LYS A 22 -3.96 2.34 16.06
N ASP A 23 -4.35 2.90 14.92
CA ASP A 23 -4.62 4.33 14.71
C ASP A 23 -3.45 5.30 14.98
N ARG A 24 -2.26 4.77 15.25
CA ARG A 24 -1.02 5.56 15.48
C ARG A 24 -0.02 5.45 14.34
N THR A 25 -0.36 4.65 13.33
CA THR A 25 0.52 4.33 12.21
C THR A 25 -0.25 4.50 10.91
N HIS A 26 0.39 5.16 9.95
CA HIS A 26 -0.20 5.48 8.66
C HIS A 26 0.77 5.03 7.57
N ARG A 27 0.29 4.13 6.72
CA ARG A 27 1.03 3.56 5.60
C ARG A 27 0.36 4.00 4.30
N PHE A 28 1.11 4.70 3.46
CA PHE A 28 0.63 5.21 2.18
C PHE A 28 1.12 4.33 1.03
N VAL A 29 0.19 3.96 0.15
CA VAL A 29 0.46 3.23 -1.10
C VAL A 29 -0.09 4.05 -2.24
N ASN A 30 0.75 4.37 -3.23
CA ASN A 30 0.35 5.23 -4.34
C ASN A 30 0.03 4.39 -5.57
N ASN A 31 -1.24 4.36 -5.97
CA ASN A 31 -1.71 3.79 -7.22
C ASN A 31 -1.04 2.45 -7.59
N ASN A 32 -0.14 2.44 -8.58
CA ASN A 32 0.50 1.23 -9.08
C ASN A 32 1.88 0.96 -8.46
N ASP A 33 2.24 1.62 -7.35
CA ASP A 33 3.51 1.38 -6.66
C ASP A 33 3.70 -0.11 -6.37
N VAL A 34 4.77 -0.65 -6.93
CA VAL A 34 5.12 -2.08 -6.86
C VAL A 34 5.87 -2.44 -5.59
N VAL A 35 6.52 -1.48 -4.91
CA VAL A 35 7.36 -1.76 -3.74
C VAL A 35 6.55 -2.35 -2.57
N PRO A 36 5.33 -1.87 -2.26
CA PRO A 36 4.46 -2.50 -1.28
C PRO A 36 4.06 -3.95 -1.59
N GLN A 37 4.31 -4.44 -2.81
CA GLN A 37 4.06 -5.81 -3.22
C GLN A 37 5.26 -6.74 -2.99
N LEU A 38 6.37 -6.23 -2.45
CA LEU A 38 7.58 -7.00 -2.19
C LEU A 38 7.89 -7.07 -0.69
N PRO A 39 8.52 -8.17 -0.22
CA PRO A 39 8.54 -9.47 -0.86
C PRO A 39 7.11 -10.09 -0.92
N PRO A 40 6.87 -11.12 -1.76
CA PRO A 40 5.55 -11.74 -1.88
C PRO A 40 5.03 -12.35 -0.55
N GLU A 41 3.70 -12.39 -0.42
CA GLU A 41 3.05 -13.17 0.64
C GLU A 41 3.25 -14.69 0.39
N PRO A 42 3.19 -15.55 1.43
CA PRO A 42 2.77 -15.28 2.81
C PRO A 42 3.91 -15.07 3.81
N ALA A 43 5.18 -15.19 3.40
CA ALA A 43 6.32 -15.12 4.32
C ALA A 43 6.43 -13.75 5.02
N PHE A 44 6.14 -12.68 4.28
CA PHE A 44 5.97 -11.34 4.82
C PHE A 44 4.58 -10.82 4.50
N THR A 45 3.98 -10.09 5.44
CA THR A 45 2.65 -9.49 5.32
C THR A 45 2.68 -8.03 5.80
N HIS A 46 1.65 -7.29 5.42
CA HIS A 46 1.47 -5.92 5.88
C HIS A 46 0.64 -5.87 7.16
N VAL A 47 0.77 -4.76 7.87
CA VAL A 47 -0.18 -4.31 8.89
C VAL A 47 -1.49 -3.82 8.24
N ASP A 48 -2.59 -3.85 8.99
CA ASP A 48 -3.95 -3.68 8.46
C ASP A 48 -4.21 -2.25 7.95
N ALA A 49 -3.63 -1.25 8.63
CA ALA A 49 -3.86 0.14 8.32
C ALA A 49 -3.15 0.53 7.01
N VAL A 50 -3.93 0.92 6.00
CA VAL A 50 -3.42 1.48 4.74
C VAL A 50 -4.26 2.70 4.32
N ARG A 51 -3.55 3.68 3.76
CA ARG A 51 -4.08 4.83 3.05
C ARG A 51 -3.68 4.65 1.58
N HIS A 52 -4.60 4.18 0.77
CA HIS A 52 -4.37 3.98 -0.66
C HIS A 52 -4.67 5.28 -1.39
N ILE A 53 -3.74 5.76 -2.22
CA ILE A 53 -3.97 6.89 -3.11
C ILE A 53 -4.39 6.30 -4.44
N ASP A 54 -5.63 6.55 -4.86
CA ASP A 54 -6.14 6.02 -6.13
C ASP A 54 -5.56 6.77 -7.35
N SER A 55 -5.84 6.28 -8.56
CA SER A 55 -5.35 6.90 -9.81
C SER A 55 -5.81 8.35 -10.03
N SER A 56 -6.87 8.79 -9.33
CA SER A 56 -7.32 10.19 -9.33
C SER A 56 -6.59 11.07 -8.30
N GLY A 57 -5.71 10.48 -7.49
CA GLY A 57 -4.97 11.13 -6.42
C GLY A 57 -5.76 11.26 -5.12
N ARG A 58 -6.90 10.59 -4.96
CA ARG A 58 -7.70 10.66 -3.73
C ARG A 58 -7.22 9.65 -2.69
N ILE A 59 -7.14 10.07 -1.44
CA ILE A 59 -6.79 9.19 -0.33
C ILE A 59 -8.02 8.37 0.09
N ARG A 60 -7.88 7.04 0.03
CA ARG A 60 -8.85 6.06 0.50
C ARG A 60 -8.32 5.38 1.75
N GLU A 61 -9.06 5.48 2.84
CA GLU A 61 -8.76 4.68 4.03
C GLU A 61 -9.34 3.29 3.83
N SER A 62 -8.50 2.27 3.91
CA SER A 62 -8.96 0.88 3.98
C SER A 62 -8.61 0.32 5.34
N VAL A 63 -9.63 -0.17 6.04
CA VAL A 63 -9.49 -0.83 7.33
C VAL A 63 -9.86 -2.30 7.10
N GLY A 64 -8.85 -3.17 7.05
CA GLY A 64 -9.03 -4.61 7.22
C GLY A 64 -8.90 -5.49 5.98
N MET A 65 -8.76 -6.79 6.27
CA MET A 65 -8.49 -7.93 5.38
C MET A 65 -9.44 -8.09 4.17
N LEU A 66 -10.64 -7.50 4.19
CA LEU A 66 -11.65 -7.68 3.14
C LEU A 66 -11.54 -6.67 1.99
N GLY A 67 -11.01 -5.46 2.24
CA GLY A 67 -10.77 -4.48 1.19
C GLY A 67 -9.63 -4.87 0.26
N GLY A 68 -8.62 -5.57 0.79
CA GLY A 68 -7.49 -6.05 0.01
C GLY A 68 -7.83 -7.25 -0.89
N LEU A 69 -8.73 -8.14 -0.48
CA LEU A 69 -9.05 -9.36 -1.26
C LEU A 69 -9.98 -9.09 -2.45
N ALA A 70 -10.92 -8.13 -2.33
CA ALA A 70 -11.87 -7.82 -3.39
C ALA A 70 -11.22 -7.09 -4.58
N ASP A 71 -10.29 -6.15 -4.32
CA ASP A 71 -9.51 -5.50 -5.39
C ASP A 71 -8.48 -6.45 -6.02
N ARG A 72 -8.01 -7.46 -5.27
CA ARG A 72 -7.01 -8.45 -5.73
C ARG A 72 -7.53 -9.42 -6.80
N ALA A 73 -8.82 -9.71 -6.83
CA ALA A 73 -9.38 -10.62 -7.83
C ALA A 73 -9.44 -9.99 -9.24
N LYS A 74 -9.44 -8.66 -9.34
CA LYS A 74 -9.59 -7.95 -10.63
C LYS A 74 -8.26 -7.62 -11.34
N GLY A 75 -7.12 -7.82 -10.67
CA GLY A 75 -5.79 -7.44 -11.18
C GLY A 75 -4.87 -8.61 -11.56
N LEU A 76 -5.32 -9.87 -11.46
CA LEU A 76 -4.51 -11.07 -11.71
C LEU A 76 -4.43 -11.48 -13.20
N THR A 77 -4.62 -10.53 -14.11
CA THR A 77 -4.48 -10.75 -15.56
C THR A 77 -3.62 -9.66 -16.18
N ALA A 78 -2.31 -9.77 -15.98
CA ALA A 78 -1.20 -9.25 -16.81
C ALA A 78 -0.03 -8.87 -15.88
N ASP A 79 1.05 -9.64 -15.94
CA ASP A 79 2.40 -9.32 -15.44
C ASP A 79 2.50 -8.35 -14.25
N ALA A 80 2.13 -8.81 -13.05
CA ALA A 80 2.35 -8.08 -11.79
C ALA A 80 3.85 -7.79 -11.48
N PHE A 81 4.76 -8.30 -12.32
CA PHE A 81 6.21 -8.10 -12.24
C PHE A 81 6.83 -7.51 -13.51
N ALA A 82 6.05 -7.18 -14.55
CA ALA A 82 6.57 -6.34 -15.61
C ALA A 82 6.65 -4.91 -15.04
N PRO A 83 7.82 -4.27 -15.00
CA PRO A 83 7.89 -2.86 -14.70
C PRO A 83 7.29 -2.13 -15.90
N ALA A 84 5.98 -1.93 -15.89
CA ALA A 84 5.44 -0.73 -16.50
C ALA A 84 6.15 0.43 -15.79
N SER A 85 6.70 1.40 -16.54
CA SER A 85 7.36 2.60 -15.99
C SER A 85 6.58 3.21 -14.82
N ASP A 86 5.27 3.03 -14.83
CA ASP A 86 4.29 3.54 -13.90
C ASP A 86 4.45 3.00 -12.47
N GLY A 87 4.84 1.73 -12.27
CA GLY A 87 5.00 1.19 -10.93
C GLY A 87 6.19 1.80 -10.16
N ILE A 88 7.34 1.94 -10.83
CA ILE A 88 8.51 2.62 -10.26
C ILE A 88 8.26 4.13 -10.19
N ARG A 89 7.60 4.71 -11.19
CA ARG A 89 7.24 6.12 -11.20
C ARG A 89 6.34 6.46 -10.01
N ASP A 90 5.32 5.68 -9.72
CA ASP A 90 4.39 5.90 -8.61
C ASP A 90 5.06 5.77 -7.25
N HIS A 91 6.17 5.03 -7.16
CA HIS A 91 6.99 4.94 -5.96
C HIS A 91 7.77 6.24 -5.64
N LEU A 92 8.05 7.09 -6.64
CA LEU A 92 8.85 8.30 -6.44
C LEU A 92 8.15 9.27 -5.48
N MET A 93 8.88 9.74 -4.46
CA MET A 93 8.31 10.57 -3.39
C MET A 93 7.61 11.84 -3.87
N ARG A 94 8.10 12.44 -4.96
CA ARG A 94 7.44 13.59 -5.60
C ARG A 94 5.97 13.32 -5.98
N ASN A 95 5.64 12.08 -6.36
CA ASN A 95 4.29 11.71 -6.76
C ASN A 95 3.39 11.44 -5.54
N TYR A 96 3.95 10.92 -4.46
CA TYR A 96 3.27 10.88 -3.16
C TYR A 96 2.90 12.27 -2.67
N LEU A 97 3.86 13.20 -2.66
CA LEU A 97 3.65 14.58 -2.22
C LEU A 97 2.58 15.27 -3.08
N ALA A 98 2.72 15.22 -4.40
CA ALA A 98 1.76 15.82 -5.32
C ALA A 98 0.34 15.27 -5.16
N ALA A 99 0.18 14.00 -4.80
CA ALA A 99 -1.14 13.43 -4.51
C ALA A 99 -1.67 13.85 -3.14
N ILE A 100 -0.85 13.85 -2.10
CA ILE A 100 -1.26 14.24 -0.74
C ILE A 100 -1.66 15.72 -0.71
N GLU A 101 -0.90 16.60 -1.36
CA GLU A 101 -1.18 18.03 -1.45
C GLU A 101 -2.57 18.31 -2.04
N LYS A 102 -3.03 17.50 -3.01
CA LYS A 102 -4.40 17.61 -3.58
C LYS A 102 -5.51 17.32 -2.58
N ASN A 103 -5.23 16.69 -1.45
CA ASN A 103 -6.21 16.33 -0.42
C ASN A 103 -6.16 17.27 0.80
N LEU A 104 -5.35 18.34 0.76
CA LEU A 104 -5.21 19.32 1.86
C LEU A 104 -6.13 20.55 1.70
N ALA A 105 -6.88 20.64 0.60
CA ALA A 105 -7.79 21.75 0.27
C ALA A 105 -9.24 21.44 0.65
#